data_AF-A0A3E0N6V2-F1
#
_entry.id   AF-A0A3E0N6V2-F1
#
_cell.length_a   1.000
_cell.length_b   1.000
_cell.length_c   1.000
_cell.angle_alpha   90.00
_cell.angle_beta   90.00
_cell.angle_gamma   90.00
#
_symmetry.space_group_name_H-M   'P 1'
#
loop_
_entity.id
_entity.type
_entity.pdbx_description
1 polymer ?
#
loop_
_entity_poly.entity_id
_entity_poly.type
_entity_poly.pdbx_seq_one_letter_code
_entity_poly.pdbx_strand_id
1 'polypeptide(L)'
;MTTRTANFRRLNPITATTREIAELLNRTIDGGLNSWDYVTLAANVTETSHDDPRFSTESVVFFTAINHTPSHSHPYIKSTSTDGTMKIGHSNHGHTQEFAYLIVG
;
A
#
# COMPACT_ATOMS: atom_id res chain seq x y z
N MET A 1 19.28 -3.00 2.06
CA MET A 1 18.53 -1.76 2.33
C MET A 1 17.59 -2.05 3.50
N THR A 2 17.43 -1.13 4.45
CA THR A 2 16.49 -1.33 5.56
C THR A 2 15.10 -0.93 5.10
N THR A 3 14.31 -1.90 4.64
CA THR A 3 12.90 -1.71 4.33
C THR A 3 12.17 -1.28 5.60
N ARG A 4 11.38 -0.20 5.55
CA ARG A 4 10.58 0.23 6.70
C ARG A 4 9.41 -0.74 6.84
N THR A 5 9.17 -1.28 8.03
CA THR A 5 7.98 -2.12 8.25
C THR A 5 6.80 -1.24 8.60
N ALA A 6 5.76 -1.23 7.77
CA ALA A 6 4.48 -0.63 8.14
C ALA A 6 3.77 -1.54 9.16
N ASN A 7 3.36 -0.97 10.29
CA ASN A 7 2.55 -1.67 11.29
C ASN A 7 1.18 -1.01 11.37
N PHE A 8 0.16 -1.64 10.79
CA PHE A 8 -1.22 -1.21 10.93
C PHE A 8 -1.94 -2.00 12.03
N ARG A 9 -2.88 -1.35 12.73
CA ARG A 9 -3.70 -1.97 13.78
C ARG A 9 -5.16 -1.68 13.45
N ARG A 10 -5.95 -2.73 13.26
CA ARG A 10 -7.41 -2.64 13.18
C ARG A 10 -8.00 -3.05 14.52
N LEU A 11 -8.74 -2.15 15.17
CA LEU A 11 -9.44 -2.48 16.41
C LEU A 11 -10.70 -3.30 16.09
N ASN A 12 -11.11 -4.17 17.01
CA ASN A 12 -12.39 -4.86 16.90
C ASN A 12 -13.51 -3.83 17.16
N PRO A 13 -14.43 -3.60 16.21
CA PRO A 13 -15.44 -2.54 16.32
C PRO A 13 -16.42 -2.76 17.48
N ILE A 14 -16.56 -3.99 17.98
CA ILE A 14 -17.52 -4.35 19.03
C ILE A 14 -16.88 -4.24 20.42
N THR A 15 -15.60 -4.57 20.54
CA THR A 15 -14.93 -4.74 21.84
C THR A 15 -13.85 -3.69 22.14
N ALA A 16 -13.55 -2.80 21.18
CA ALA A 16 -12.59 -1.73 21.38
C ALA A 16 -13.00 -0.80 22.52
N THR A 17 -12.07 -0.54 23.43
CA THR A 17 -12.29 0.42 24.50
C THR A 17 -12.11 1.87 24.01
N THR A 18 -12.75 2.83 24.69
CA THR A 18 -12.56 4.27 24.41
C THR A 18 -11.10 4.70 24.50
N ARG A 19 -10.32 4.09 25.41
CA ARG A 19 -8.88 4.34 25.52
C ARG A 19 -8.12 3.93 24.26
N GLU A 20 -8.34 2.72 23.76
CA GLU A 20 -7.66 2.22 22.56
C GLU A 20 -8.02 3.05 21.32
N ILE A 21 -9.27 3.49 21.23
CA ILE A 21 -9.74 4.39 20.16
C ILE A 21 -8.99 5.72 20.24
N ALA A 22 -8.88 6.33 21.43
CA ALA A 22 -8.17 7.59 21.63
C ALA A 22 -6.66 7.46 21.31
N GLU A 23 -6.02 6.36 21.72
CA GLU A 23 -4.61 6.09 21.40
C GLU A 23 -4.38 5.96 19.89
N LEU A 24 -5.26 5.26 19.16
CA LEU A 24 -5.16 5.11 17.71
C LEU A 24 -5.45 6.42 16.97
N LEU A 25 -6.43 7.20 17.43
CA LEU A 25 -6.76 8.50 16.85
C LEU A 25 -5.61 9.49 17.03
N ASN A 26 -5.08 9.62 18.26
CA ASN A 26 -3.94 10.49 18.52
C ASN A 26 -2.74 10.13 17.66
N ARG A 27 -2.41 8.83 17.57
CA ARG A 27 -1.36 8.35 16.67
C ARG A 27 -1.60 8.74 15.20
N THR A 28 -2.85 8.72 14.75
CA THR A 28 -3.20 9.12 13.38
C THR A 28 -2.98 10.61 13.17
N ILE A 29 -3.41 11.45 14.12
CA ILE A 29 -3.21 12.91 14.09
C ILE A 29 -1.72 13.27 14.16
N ASP A 30 -0.92 12.53 14.92
CA ASP A 30 0.53 12.69 15.03
C ASP A 30 1.30 12.20 13.77
N GLY A 31 0.60 11.93 12.66
CA GLY A 31 1.20 11.51 11.39
C GLY A 31 1.53 10.02 11.32
N GLY A 32 1.11 9.23 12.30
CA GLY A 32 1.31 7.78 12.36
C GLY A 32 0.34 6.95 11.52
N LEU A 33 -0.20 7.51 10.43
CA LEU A 33 -1.07 6.80 9.48
C LEU A 33 -0.27 5.68 8.78
N ASN A 34 -0.45 4.43 9.22
CA ASN A 34 0.26 3.27 8.66
C ASN A 34 -0.57 2.58 7.57
N SER A 35 -1.04 3.35 6.58
CA SER A 35 -1.76 2.84 5.41
C SER A 35 -0.85 2.73 4.18
N TRP A 36 0.45 2.54 4.39
CA TRP A 36 1.45 2.43 3.33
C TRP A 36 2.20 1.10 3.42
N ASP A 37 2.83 0.67 2.34
CA ASP A 37 3.83 -0.42 2.30
C ASP A 37 4.68 -0.31 1.04
N TYR A 38 5.46 -1.35 0.75
CA TYR A 38 6.25 -1.49 -0.48
C TYR A 38 5.70 -2.59 -1.37
N VAL A 39 5.85 -2.38 -2.68
CA VAL A 39 5.61 -3.38 -3.71
C VAL A 39 6.81 -3.46 -4.64
N THR A 40 7.12 -4.68 -5.07
CA THR A 40 8.15 -4.95 -6.08
C THR A 40 7.48 -5.23 -7.41
N LEU A 41 7.76 -4.42 -8.42
CA LEU A 41 7.32 -4.62 -9.79
C LEU A 41 8.39 -5.44 -10.52
N ALA A 42 8.04 -6.66 -10.94
CA ALA A 42 8.99 -7.56 -11.58
C ALA A 42 9.38 -7.09 -12.99
N ALA A 43 10.60 -7.40 -13.41
CA ALA A 43 11.03 -7.22 -14.79
C ALA A 43 10.22 -8.10 -15.77
N ASN A 44 10.11 -7.67 -17.02
CA ASN A 44 9.53 -8.45 -18.12
C ASN A 44 8.04 -8.80 -17.98
N VAL A 45 7.32 -8.14 -17.06
CA VAL A 45 5.86 -8.27 -16.90
C VAL A 45 5.20 -6.89 -16.94
N THR A 46 3.89 -6.86 -17.15
CA THR A 46 3.07 -5.63 -17.19
C THR A 46 2.02 -5.58 -16.08
N GLU A 47 1.97 -6.61 -15.23
CA GLU A 47 1.03 -6.72 -14.13
C GLU A 47 1.69 -7.39 -12.94
N THR A 48 1.46 -6.84 -11.76
CA THR A 48 1.85 -7.41 -10.47
C THR A 48 0.61 -7.56 -9.60
N SER A 49 0.45 -8.71 -8.96
CA SER A 49 -0.57 -8.92 -7.91
C SER A 49 0.07 -8.74 -6.55
N HIS A 50 -0.52 -7.91 -5.69
CA HIS A 50 0.01 -7.63 -4.36
C HIS A 50 -1.12 -7.66 -3.33
N ASP A 51 -0.97 -8.47 -2.30
CA ASP A 51 -1.99 -8.64 -1.26
C ASP A 51 -1.79 -7.61 -0.15
N ASP A 52 -2.86 -6.90 0.19
CA ASP A 52 -2.92 -5.96 1.30
C ASP A 52 -4.34 -5.95 1.92
N PRO A 53 -4.51 -6.41 3.17
CA PRO A 53 -5.83 -6.47 3.82
C PRO A 53 -6.47 -5.10 4.09
N ARG A 54 -5.75 -4.00 3.85
CA ARG A 54 -6.28 -2.63 3.88
C ARG A 54 -6.93 -2.22 2.56
N PHE A 55 -6.62 -2.90 1.45
CA PHE A 55 -7.19 -2.60 0.14
C PHE A 55 -8.62 -3.12 0.01
N SER A 56 -9.50 -2.30 -0.52
CA SER A 56 -10.90 -2.61 -0.78
C SER A 56 -11.37 -1.98 -2.09
N THR A 57 -12.62 -2.24 -2.48
CA THR A 57 -13.26 -1.59 -3.62
C THR A 57 -13.40 -0.07 -3.49
N GLU A 58 -13.29 0.47 -2.26
CA GLU A 58 -13.38 1.91 -1.96
C GLU A 58 -12.01 2.58 -1.88
N SER A 59 -10.93 1.82 -2.05
CA SER A 59 -9.56 2.30 -1.90
C SER A 59 -9.02 3.01 -3.15
N VAL A 60 -8.33 4.12 -2.93
CA VAL A 60 -7.41 4.77 -3.87
C VAL A 60 -5.98 4.50 -3.44
N VAL A 61 -5.09 4.24 -4.41
CA VAL A 61 -3.69 3.92 -4.15
C VAL A 61 -2.78 4.93 -4.84
N PHE A 62 -1.85 5.50 -4.07
CA PHE A 62 -0.82 6.42 -4.55
C PHE A 62 0.52 5.70 -4.53
N PHE A 63 1.21 5.68 -5.66
CA PHE A 63 2.54 5.09 -5.77
C PHE A 63 3.62 6.16 -5.79
N THR A 64 4.75 5.88 -5.15
CA THR A 64 5.95 6.71 -5.23
C THR A 64 7.19 5.84 -5.38
N ALA A 65 8.10 6.29 -6.23
CA ALA A 65 9.36 5.60 -6.47
C ALA A 65 10.24 5.67 -5.23
N ILE A 66 10.97 4.60 -4.94
CA ILE A 66 11.99 4.60 -3.88
C ILE A 66 13.35 4.23 -4.45
N ASN A 67 14.40 4.87 -3.95
CA ASN A 67 15.81 4.68 -4.33
C ASN A 67 16.20 4.95 -5.79
N HIS A 68 15.26 5.04 -6.71
CA HIS A 68 15.49 5.32 -8.13
C HIS A 68 14.35 6.15 -8.71
N THR A 69 14.59 6.79 -9.85
CA THR A 69 13.53 7.39 -10.65
C THR A 69 12.58 6.30 -11.16
N PRO A 70 11.25 6.53 -11.21
CA PRO A 70 10.27 5.55 -11.70
C PRO A 70 10.29 5.41 -13.22
N SER A 71 11.42 5.73 -13.87
CA SER A 71 11.54 5.87 -15.32
C SER A 71 10.77 4.78 -16.04
N HIS A 72 9.72 5.20 -16.73
CA HIS A 72 8.84 4.39 -17.56
C HIS A 72 8.01 3.29 -16.88
N SER A 73 8.11 2.97 -15.59
CA SER A 73 7.27 1.92 -14.96
C SER A 73 5.81 2.33 -14.80
N HIS A 74 5.55 3.60 -14.44
CA HIS A 74 4.21 4.19 -14.26
C HIS A 74 3.14 3.23 -13.68
N PRO A 75 3.26 2.83 -12.39
CA PRO A 75 2.29 1.93 -11.79
C PRO A 75 0.91 2.58 -11.61
N TYR A 76 -0.14 1.79 -11.82
CA TYR A 76 -1.54 2.17 -11.60
C TYR A 76 -2.38 0.97 -11.15
N ILE A 77 -3.50 1.22 -10.49
CA ILE A 77 -4.46 0.16 -10.15
C ILE A 77 -5.25 -0.22 -11.41
N LYS A 78 -5.05 -1.45 -11.89
CA LYS A 78 -5.67 -1.98 -13.10
C LYS A 78 -7.07 -2.52 -12.83
N SER A 79 -7.28 -3.15 -11.68
CA SER A 79 -8.59 -3.58 -11.21
C SER A 79 -8.60 -3.69 -9.69
N THR A 80 -9.77 -3.44 -9.10
CA THR A 80 -10.04 -3.72 -7.69
C THR A 80 -10.39 -5.20 -7.52
N SER A 81 -9.90 -5.82 -6.44
CA SER A 81 -10.35 -7.14 -5.99
C SER A 81 -11.13 -6.95 -4.69
N THR A 82 -12.15 -7.77 -4.46
CA THR A 82 -12.89 -7.82 -3.19
C THR A 82 -12.09 -8.46 -2.06
N ASP A 83 -10.98 -9.12 -2.38
CA ASP A 83 -10.29 -10.04 -1.46
C ASP A 83 -9.02 -9.45 -0.84
N GLY A 84 -8.79 -8.13 -1.00
CA GLY A 84 -7.58 -7.45 -0.53
C GLY A 84 -6.39 -7.54 -1.50
N THR A 85 -6.56 -8.10 -2.69
CA THR A 85 -5.50 -8.16 -3.71
C THR A 85 -5.54 -6.96 -4.65
N MET A 86 -4.47 -6.19 -4.71
CA MET A 86 -4.28 -5.16 -5.72
C MET A 86 -3.76 -5.78 -7.02
N LYS A 87 -4.40 -5.45 -8.15
CA LYS A 87 -3.84 -5.70 -9.49
C LYS A 87 -3.21 -4.43 -9.99
N ILE A 88 -1.88 -4.42 -10.03
CA ILE A 88 -1.07 -3.25 -10.36
C ILE A 88 -0.58 -3.39 -11.80
N GLY A 89 -1.10 -2.55 -12.69
CA GLY A 89 -0.58 -2.41 -14.05
C GLY A 89 0.66 -1.53 -14.05
N HIS A 90 1.65 -1.88 -14.85
CA HIS A 90 2.86 -1.08 -15.06
C HIS A 90 3.46 -1.40 -16.43
N SER A 91 4.31 -0.53 -16.95
CA SER A 91 5.02 -0.79 -18.20
C SER A 91 6.06 -1.89 -18.01
N ASN A 92 6.29 -2.66 -19.07
CA ASN A 92 7.34 -3.67 -19.08
C ASN A 92 8.73 -3.01 -19.10
N HIS A 93 9.60 -3.42 -18.17
CA HIS A 93 10.98 -2.99 -18.06
C HIS A 93 11.93 -4.19 -17.92
N GLY A 94 13.18 -4.01 -18.35
CA GLY A 94 14.22 -5.03 -18.24
C GLY A 94 14.78 -5.24 -16.82
N HIS A 95 14.29 -4.50 -15.83
CA HIS A 95 14.77 -4.55 -14.45
C HIS A 95 13.61 -4.46 -13.46
N THR A 96 13.77 -5.12 -12.31
CA THR A 96 12.84 -5.06 -11.19
C THR A 96 12.94 -3.71 -10.49
N GLN A 97 11.80 -3.17 -10.05
CA GLN A 97 11.72 -1.85 -9.44
C GLN A 97 10.88 -1.88 -8.17
N GLU A 98 11.29 -1.11 -7.16
CA GLU A 98 10.56 -0.99 -5.89
C GLU A 98 9.80 0.33 -5.83
N PHE A 99 8.56 0.24 -5.37
CA PHE A 99 7.71 1.39 -5.11
C PHE A 99 7.18 1.32 -3.68
N ALA A 100 7.10 2.47 -3.02
CA ALA A 100 6.22 2.63 -1.88
C ALA A 100 4.82 2.97 -2.38
N TYR A 101 3.80 2.57 -1.64
CA TYR A 101 2.43 2.95 -1.92
C TYR A 101 1.70 3.38 -0.66
N LEU A 102 0.70 4.25 -0.82
CA LEU A 102 -0.25 4.66 0.21
C LEU A 102 -1.67 4.30 -0.24
N ILE A 103 -2.42 3.64 0.64
CA ILE A 103 -3.83 3.30 0.47
C ILE A 103 -4.68 4.31 1.25
N VAL A 104 -5.69 4.87 0.60
CA VAL A 104 -6.70 5.75 1.21
C VAL A 104 -8.09 5.24 0.82
N GLY A 105 -8.93 4.95 1.80
CA GLY A 105 -10.28 4.41 1.62
C GLY A 105 -10.89 4.05 2.95
#